data_AF-A0A2V8NJJ2-F1
#
_entry.id   AF-A0A2V8NJJ2-F1
#
_cell.length_a   1.000
_cell.length_b   1.000
_cell.length_c   1.000
_cell.angle_alpha   90.00
_cell.angle_beta   90.00
_cell.angle_gamma   90.00
#
_symmetry.space_group_name_H-M   'P 1'
#
loop_
_entity.id
_entity.type
_entity.pdbx_description
1 polymer ?
#
loop_
_entity_poly.entity_id
_entity_poly.type
_entity_poly.pdbx_seq_one_letter_code
_entity_poly.pdbx_strand_id
1 'polypeptide(L)'
;MEAAPATDTTLSMLEGLMRTAGQLPGRKLVFFISDGFYLTDRKTGSPEKIRRITDAAGRSGVVIYTLDARGLVTESLNATNNMAIDSEGLTVTSTIGEISASQDGLNALARDTGGRAFRNTNLPMDKWVYKVLDETSVYYLLAWRPDSDEQKSGKFKRIEVSIAGRPDLTVRLRNGYFKNTPLQLLTSKKKKEKDPEKAREDDLRAVIDSTLPQREIPTNLAVSVVPVPPIGRRLTTSIQINRDVLTFSSDDGKQVADLDVGGIVYDDKGKPANSFVARLKVYPRTMDSSQSKSNDPVYSFDAWLPPGLYQVRIGLRDSRSGRVGSAMEWVQIQ
;
A
#
# COMPACT_ATOMS: atom_id res chain seq x y z
N MET A 1 23.58 -15.22 -7.12
CA MET A 1 22.98 -14.86 -8.43
C MET A 1 21.43 -14.97 -8.41
N GLU A 2 20.77 -14.84 -7.25
CA GLU A 2 19.33 -15.09 -7.08
C GLU A 2 18.47 -13.82 -6.90
N ALA A 3 19.08 -12.62 -6.93
CA ALA A 3 18.42 -11.35 -6.57
C ALA A 3 17.62 -10.65 -7.69
N ALA A 4 17.87 -10.97 -8.96
CA ALA A 4 17.23 -10.29 -10.10
C ALA A 4 15.70 -10.51 -10.20
N PRO A 5 15.15 -11.75 -10.10
CA PRO A 5 13.70 -11.96 -10.20
C PRO A 5 12.93 -11.38 -8.99
N ALA A 6 13.54 -11.34 -7.82
CA ALA A 6 12.96 -10.70 -6.64
C ALA A 6 12.82 -9.18 -6.83
N THR A 7 13.89 -8.52 -7.33
CA THR A 7 13.89 -7.07 -7.61
C THR A 7 12.81 -6.68 -8.62
N ASP A 8 12.68 -7.43 -9.71
CA ASP A 8 11.70 -7.17 -10.76
C ASP A 8 10.27 -7.21 -10.22
N THR A 9 9.98 -8.22 -9.40
CA THR A 9 8.69 -8.42 -8.74
C THR A 9 8.39 -7.29 -7.77
N THR A 10 9.34 -6.92 -6.90
CA THR A 10 9.18 -5.82 -5.94
C THR A 10 8.90 -4.49 -6.63
N LEU A 11 9.66 -4.14 -7.68
CA LEU A 11 9.43 -2.90 -8.42
C LEU A 11 8.09 -2.89 -9.16
N SER A 12 7.67 -4.03 -9.70
CA SER A 12 6.36 -4.16 -10.36
C SER A 12 5.20 -4.02 -9.37
N MET A 13 5.34 -4.60 -8.16
CA MET A 13 4.39 -4.41 -7.06
C MET A 13 4.35 -2.96 -6.59
N LEU A 14 5.51 -2.30 -6.49
CA LEU A 14 5.59 -0.89 -6.13
C LEU A 14 4.92 0.00 -7.18
N GLU A 15 5.14 -0.26 -8.48
CA GLU A 15 4.44 0.44 -9.57
C GLU A 15 2.91 0.26 -9.45
N GLY A 16 2.46 -0.97 -9.22
CA GLY A 16 1.05 -1.28 -8.99
C GLY A 16 0.47 -0.52 -7.80
N LEU A 17 1.17 -0.50 -6.67
CA LEU A 17 0.76 0.26 -5.48
C LEU A 17 0.62 1.75 -5.80
N MET A 18 1.58 2.35 -6.51
CA MET A 18 1.49 3.78 -6.89
C MET A 18 0.26 4.05 -7.76
N ARG A 19 -0.03 3.18 -8.73
CA ARG A 19 -1.20 3.32 -9.62
C ARG A 19 -2.50 3.21 -8.84
N THR A 20 -2.62 2.17 -8.01
CA THR A 20 -3.83 1.94 -7.23
C THR A 20 -4.03 3.06 -6.20
N ALA A 21 -2.95 3.53 -5.56
CA ALA A 21 -2.98 4.63 -4.60
C ALA A 21 -3.71 5.86 -5.13
N GLY A 22 -3.69 6.14 -6.45
CA GLY A 22 -4.44 7.25 -7.07
C GLY A 22 -5.94 7.28 -6.78
N GLN A 23 -6.52 6.16 -6.35
CA GLN A 23 -7.92 6.07 -5.90
C GLN A 23 -8.18 6.74 -4.53
N LEU A 24 -7.15 6.91 -3.70
CA LEU A 24 -7.29 7.63 -2.43
C LEU A 24 -7.17 9.15 -2.65
N PRO A 25 -8.01 9.96 -2.01
CA PRO A 25 -7.88 11.42 -2.07
C PRO A 25 -6.63 11.91 -1.32
N GLY A 26 -6.19 13.12 -1.65
CA GLY A 26 -5.11 13.81 -0.94
C GLY A 26 -3.70 13.35 -1.31
N ARG A 27 -2.71 13.98 -0.65
CA ARG A 27 -1.29 13.62 -0.77
C ARG A 27 -0.99 12.40 0.10
N LYS A 28 -0.30 11.41 -0.44
CA LYS A 28 0.07 10.18 0.27
C LYS A 28 1.58 10.07 0.44
N LEU A 29 1.99 9.46 1.54
CA LEU A 29 3.38 9.12 1.82
C LEU A 29 3.54 7.61 1.73
N VAL A 30 4.55 7.14 1.03
CA VAL A 30 4.92 5.73 1.00
C VAL A 30 6.33 5.59 1.54
N PHE A 31 6.48 4.69 2.50
CA PHE A 31 7.77 4.30 3.07
C PHE A 31 8.21 2.99 2.44
N PHE A 32 9.29 3.03 1.67
CA PHE A 32 9.84 1.88 0.97
C PHE A 32 11.15 1.45 1.63
N ILE A 33 11.13 0.29 2.30
CA ILE A 33 12.26 -0.26 3.06
C ILE A 33 12.86 -1.39 2.25
N SER A 34 14.16 -1.32 1.97
CA SER A 34 14.85 -2.29 1.12
C SER A 34 16.36 -2.24 1.33
N ASP A 35 17.05 -3.35 1.11
CA ASP A 35 18.53 -3.39 1.07
C ASP A 35 19.14 -2.75 -0.19
N GLY A 36 18.29 -2.20 -1.07
CA GLY A 36 18.69 -1.58 -2.33
C GLY A 36 18.56 -2.53 -3.53
N PHE A 37 18.80 -1.97 -4.71
CA PHE A 37 18.74 -2.71 -5.97
C PHE A 37 19.58 -2.01 -7.03
N TYR A 38 20.16 -2.79 -7.94
CA TYR A 38 21.05 -2.27 -8.97
C TYR A 38 20.27 -1.69 -10.16
N LEU A 39 20.62 -0.46 -10.55
CA LEU A 39 20.03 0.22 -11.71
C LEU A 39 20.69 -0.13 -13.05
N THR A 40 21.85 -0.77 -13.02
CA THR A 40 22.75 -0.97 -14.17
C THR A 40 22.49 -2.23 -14.98
N ASP A 41 21.64 -3.15 -14.52
CA ASP A 41 21.37 -4.36 -15.28
C ASP A 41 20.45 -4.07 -16.48
N ARG A 42 21.07 -3.86 -17.65
CA ARG A 42 20.40 -3.67 -18.94
C ARG A 42 19.42 -4.78 -19.29
N LYS A 43 19.57 -6.00 -18.73
CA LYS A 43 18.61 -7.10 -18.93
C LYS A 43 17.29 -6.88 -18.19
N THR A 44 17.26 -6.03 -17.14
CA THR A 44 16.08 -5.83 -16.27
C THR A 44 15.29 -4.54 -16.55
N GLY A 45 15.81 -3.62 -17.37
CA GLY A 45 15.10 -2.36 -17.69
C GLY A 45 14.86 -1.44 -16.49
N SER A 46 15.68 -1.56 -15.43
CA SER A 46 15.51 -0.89 -14.14
C SER A 46 15.30 0.64 -14.21
N PRO A 47 16.02 1.42 -15.05
CA PRO A 47 15.77 2.87 -15.15
C PRO A 47 14.38 3.22 -15.68
N GLU A 48 13.85 2.45 -16.64
CA GLU A 48 12.50 2.63 -17.16
C GLU A 48 11.43 2.22 -16.12
N LYS A 49 11.70 1.20 -15.29
CA LYS A 49 10.83 0.84 -14.16
C LYS A 49 10.73 1.96 -13.13
N ILE A 50 11.88 2.52 -12.71
CA ILE A 50 11.90 3.63 -11.77
C ILE A 50 11.13 4.83 -12.34
N ARG A 51 11.31 5.15 -13.62
CA ARG A 51 10.54 6.18 -14.31
C ARG A 51 9.02 5.92 -14.27
N ARG A 52 8.58 4.68 -14.52
CA ARG A 52 7.15 4.34 -14.44
C ARG A 52 6.61 4.45 -13.02
N ILE A 53 7.37 4.01 -12.03
CA ILE A 53 7.00 4.11 -10.61
C ILE A 53 6.88 5.59 -10.21
N THR A 54 7.86 6.42 -10.56
CA THR A 54 7.88 7.84 -10.19
C THR A 54 6.81 8.65 -10.94
N ASP A 55 6.52 8.32 -12.21
CA ASP A 55 5.38 8.88 -12.95
C ASP A 55 4.05 8.50 -12.30
N ALA A 56 3.86 7.22 -11.97
CA ALA A 56 2.66 6.74 -11.29
C ALA A 56 2.49 7.40 -9.93
N ALA A 57 3.57 7.50 -9.14
CA ALA A 57 3.56 8.17 -7.84
C ALA A 57 3.17 9.65 -8.00
N GLY A 58 3.83 10.36 -8.91
CA GLY A 58 3.60 11.77 -9.16
C GLY A 58 2.18 12.10 -9.64
N ARG A 59 1.51 11.18 -10.34
CA ARG A 59 0.11 11.34 -10.79
C ARG A 59 -0.90 10.93 -9.73
N SER A 60 -0.53 9.98 -8.89
CA SER A 60 -1.34 9.54 -7.74
C SER A 60 -1.17 10.41 -6.50
N GLY A 61 -0.38 11.48 -6.57
CA GLY A 61 -0.10 12.36 -5.43
C GLY A 61 0.70 11.67 -4.32
N VAL A 62 1.51 10.66 -4.68
CA VAL A 62 2.34 9.89 -3.75
C VAL A 62 3.77 10.42 -3.74
N VAL A 63 4.31 10.59 -2.54
CA VAL A 63 5.74 10.87 -2.30
C VAL A 63 6.37 9.63 -1.68
N ILE A 64 7.47 9.15 -2.25
CA ILE A 64 8.17 7.97 -1.77
C ILE A 64 9.34 8.42 -0.89
N TYR A 65 9.41 7.89 0.33
CA TYR A 65 10.57 7.96 1.19
C TYR A 65 11.18 6.56 1.25
N THR A 66 12.50 6.46 1.09
CA THR A 66 13.18 5.16 1.07
C THR A 66 14.06 5.01 2.30
N LEU A 67 14.16 3.78 2.82
CA LEU A 67 15.07 3.42 3.90
C LEU A 67 15.96 2.26 3.43
N ASP A 68 17.27 2.46 3.50
CA ASP A 68 18.25 1.39 3.35
C ASP A 68 18.24 0.53 4.63
N ALA A 69 17.71 -0.68 4.53
CA ALA A 69 17.52 -1.56 5.68
C ALA A 69 18.85 -2.12 6.24
N ARG A 70 19.96 -1.97 5.51
CA ARG A 70 21.31 -2.35 5.97
C ARG A 70 21.85 -1.42 7.06
N GLY A 71 21.20 -0.28 7.29
CA GLY A 71 21.57 0.67 8.34
C GLY A 71 22.85 1.45 8.03
N LEU A 72 23.73 1.61 9.03
CA LEU A 72 25.05 2.19 8.84
C LEU A 72 25.98 1.16 8.20
N VAL A 73 26.19 1.29 6.89
CA VAL A 73 27.22 0.54 6.18
C VAL A 73 28.54 1.28 6.36
N THR A 74 29.41 0.77 7.24
CA THR A 74 30.76 1.32 7.44
C THR A 74 31.73 0.70 6.45
N GLU A 75 32.56 1.53 5.84
CA GLU A 75 33.51 1.17 4.77
C GLU A 75 34.78 0.45 5.27
N SER A 76 34.78 -0.07 6.51
CA SER A 76 35.96 -0.66 7.13
C SER A 76 35.98 -2.18 7.06
N LEU A 77 37.09 -2.75 6.59
CA LEU A 77 37.50 -4.13 6.88
C LEU A 77 37.35 -4.40 8.39
N ASN A 78 36.49 -5.33 8.75
CA ASN A 78 36.36 -5.82 10.12
C ASN A 78 36.92 -7.25 10.18
N ALA A 79 37.47 -7.67 11.32
CA ALA A 79 38.09 -8.97 11.53
C ALA A 79 37.13 -10.17 11.35
N THR A 80 35.82 -9.91 11.22
CA THR A 80 34.77 -10.89 10.91
C THR A 80 34.49 -11.05 9.41
N ASN A 81 34.98 -10.14 8.56
CA ASN A 81 34.85 -10.23 7.11
C ASN A 81 36.15 -10.78 6.51
N ASN A 82 36.15 -12.06 6.11
CA ASN A 82 37.21 -12.66 5.29
C ASN A 82 37.17 -12.08 3.87
N MET A 83 37.52 -10.80 3.70
CA MET A 83 37.71 -10.20 2.39
C MET A 83 39.17 -10.37 1.98
N ALA A 84 39.40 -11.00 0.82
CA ALA A 84 40.73 -11.05 0.22
C ALA A 84 41.16 -9.62 -0.13
N ILE A 85 42.16 -9.10 0.58
CA ILE A 85 42.81 -7.84 0.22
C ILE A 85 43.79 -8.19 -0.90
N ASP A 86 43.50 -7.77 -2.13
CA ASP A 86 44.51 -7.74 -3.18
C ASP A 86 45.50 -6.59 -2.91
N SER A 87 46.73 -6.71 -3.40
CA SER A 87 47.78 -5.70 -3.21
C SER A 87 47.47 -4.36 -3.87
N GLU A 88 46.44 -4.30 -4.71
CA GLU A 88 46.06 -3.13 -5.52
C GLU A 88 44.81 -2.41 -4.99
N GLY A 89 44.14 -2.94 -3.95
CA GLY A 89 42.90 -2.37 -3.39
C GLY A 89 41.67 -2.47 -4.30
N LEU A 90 41.74 -3.25 -5.38
CA LEU A 90 40.71 -3.37 -6.41
C LEU A 90 39.44 -4.05 -5.85
N THR A 91 39.62 -5.04 -4.97
CA THR A 91 38.49 -5.74 -4.32
C THR A 91 37.71 -4.81 -3.37
N VAL A 92 38.39 -3.94 -2.63
CA VAL A 92 37.75 -2.97 -1.71
C VAL A 92 36.96 -1.91 -2.50
N THR A 93 37.55 -1.38 -3.57
CA THR A 93 36.87 -0.39 -4.44
C THR A 93 35.66 -0.97 -5.17
N SER A 94 35.70 -2.24 -5.57
CA SER A 94 34.55 -2.93 -6.18
C SER A 94 33.37 -3.04 -5.21
N THR A 95 33.62 -3.43 -3.96
CA THR A 95 32.56 -3.54 -2.93
C THR A 95 31.94 -2.18 -2.59
N ILE A 96 32.74 -1.11 -2.52
CA ILE A 96 32.24 0.26 -2.31
C ILE A 96 31.35 0.69 -3.48
N GLY A 97 31.78 0.41 -4.72
CA GLY A 97 31.00 0.67 -5.92
C GLY A 97 29.65 -0.06 -5.93
N GLU A 98 29.62 -1.31 -5.48
CA GLU A 98 28.39 -2.12 -5.37
C GLU A 98 27.41 -1.55 -4.33
N ILE A 99 27.89 -1.16 -3.16
CA ILE A 99 27.05 -0.54 -2.12
C ILE A 99 26.44 0.76 -2.66
N SER A 100 27.25 1.65 -3.25
CA SER A 100 26.74 2.90 -3.84
C SER A 100 25.72 2.63 -4.96
N ALA A 101 26.01 1.71 -5.87
CA ALA A 101 25.13 1.37 -6.99
C ALA A 101 23.78 0.78 -6.54
N SER A 102 23.76 0.04 -5.42
CA SER A 102 22.52 -0.47 -4.83
C SER A 102 21.68 0.62 -4.14
N GLN A 103 22.32 1.67 -3.61
CA GLN A 103 21.64 2.82 -3.00
C GLN A 103 21.05 3.79 -4.03
N ASP A 104 21.62 3.84 -5.24
CA ASP A 104 21.17 4.74 -6.30
C ASP A 104 19.70 4.53 -6.68
N GLY A 105 19.23 3.28 -6.65
CA GLY A 105 17.82 2.97 -6.88
C GLY A 105 16.87 3.60 -5.86
N LEU A 106 17.21 3.48 -4.58
CA LEU A 106 16.46 4.09 -3.48
C LEU A 106 16.51 5.62 -3.59
N ASN A 107 17.68 6.16 -3.89
CA ASN A 107 17.88 7.59 -4.09
C ASN A 107 17.03 8.14 -5.23
N ALA A 108 16.98 7.44 -6.36
CA ALA A 108 16.18 7.85 -7.51
C ALA A 108 14.68 7.86 -7.19
N LEU A 109 14.14 6.79 -6.58
CA LEU A 109 12.73 6.71 -6.18
C LEU A 109 12.33 7.87 -5.27
N ALA A 110 13.12 8.11 -4.23
CA ALA A 110 12.81 9.16 -3.28
C ALA A 110 12.95 10.55 -3.90
N ARG A 111 14.08 10.81 -4.56
CA ARG A 111 14.36 12.13 -5.14
C ARG A 111 13.37 12.50 -6.24
N ASP A 112 13.00 11.56 -7.11
CA ASP A 112 12.13 11.86 -8.26
C ASP A 112 10.67 12.09 -7.87
N THR A 113 10.24 11.59 -6.71
CA THR A 113 8.90 11.85 -6.15
C THR A 113 8.87 13.00 -5.14
N GLY A 114 10.03 13.60 -4.84
CA GLY A 114 10.16 14.72 -3.90
C GLY A 114 10.35 14.33 -2.43
N GLY A 115 10.59 13.05 -2.14
CA GLY A 115 10.89 12.54 -0.80
C GLY A 115 12.38 12.57 -0.44
N ARG A 116 12.77 11.72 0.51
CA ARG A 116 14.17 11.52 0.94
C ARG A 116 14.53 10.05 1.06
N ALA A 117 15.77 9.76 0.71
CA ALA A 117 16.39 8.48 1.02
C ALA A 117 17.14 8.59 2.36
N PHE A 118 16.77 7.73 3.30
CA PHE A 118 17.46 7.52 4.56
C PHE A 118 18.39 6.33 4.39
N ARG A 119 19.69 6.58 4.53
CA ARG A 119 20.75 5.58 4.34
C ARG A 119 21.89 5.88 5.29
N ASN A 120 22.77 4.89 5.51
CA ASN A 120 23.96 5.02 6.34
C ASN A 120 23.63 5.53 7.75
N THR A 121 22.61 4.97 8.37
CA THR A 121 22.13 5.38 9.69
C THR A 121 21.57 4.20 10.48
N ASN A 122 21.86 4.17 11.78
CA ASN A 122 21.26 3.24 12.75
C ASN A 122 20.22 3.94 13.64
N LEU A 123 19.74 5.13 13.24
CA LEU A 123 18.70 5.82 13.99
C LEU A 123 17.42 4.96 14.03
N PRO A 124 16.74 4.89 15.19
CA PRO A 124 15.47 4.19 15.32
C PRO A 124 14.43 4.63 14.28
N MET A 125 13.61 3.68 13.84
CA MET A 125 12.71 3.89 12.71
C MET A 125 11.66 4.98 12.96
N ASP A 126 11.13 5.00 14.17
CA ASP A 126 10.18 6.00 14.64
C ASP A 126 10.70 7.43 14.46
N LYS A 127 11.98 7.69 14.76
CA LYS A 127 12.57 9.04 14.68
C LYS A 127 12.48 9.64 13.29
N TRP A 128 12.77 8.85 12.25
CA TRP A 128 12.72 9.36 10.89
C TRP A 128 11.28 9.42 10.37
N VAL A 129 10.40 8.49 10.76
CA VAL A 129 8.97 8.56 10.45
C VAL A 129 8.36 9.85 11.01
N TYR A 130 8.61 10.16 12.28
CA TYR A 130 8.16 11.43 12.89
C TYR A 130 8.71 12.64 12.15
N LYS A 131 10.00 12.64 11.78
CA LYS A 131 10.59 13.74 11.00
C LYS A 131 9.94 13.92 9.63
N VAL A 132 9.53 12.83 8.97
CA VAL A 132 8.81 12.91 7.70
C VAL A 132 7.39 13.43 7.90
N LEU A 133 6.68 12.95 8.93
CA LEU A 133 5.34 13.42 9.25
C LEU A 133 5.34 14.92 9.59
N ASP A 134 6.31 15.38 10.37
CA ASP A 134 6.51 16.80 10.70
C ASP A 134 6.82 17.64 9.44
N GLU A 135 7.79 17.20 8.61
CA GLU A 135 8.15 17.85 7.34
C GLU A 135 6.97 17.98 6.37
N THR A 136 6.02 17.05 6.43
CA THR A 136 4.86 16.99 5.53
C THR A 136 3.56 17.51 6.14
N SER A 137 3.60 17.93 7.41
CA SER A 137 2.42 18.41 8.16
C SER A 137 1.89 19.75 7.64
N VAL A 138 2.77 20.61 7.14
CA VAL A 138 2.44 21.91 6.55
C VAL A 138 2.97 21.94 5.13
N TYR A 139 2.07 22.09 4.16
CA TYR A 139 2.46 22.16 2.75
C TYR A 139 1.64 23.21 2.00
N TYR A 140 2.26 23.80 0.98
CA TYR A 140 1.59 24.66 0.02
C TYR A 140 1.21 23.82 -1.21
N LEU A 141 -0.03 23.96 -1.67
CA LEU A 141 -0.47 23.38 -2.94
C LEU A 141 -0.27 24.43 -4.04
N LEU A 142 0.68 24.16 -4.93
CA LEU A 142 0.95 24.99 -6.11
C LEU A 142 0.63 24.19 -7.37
N ALA A 143 -0.15 24.79 -8.27
CA ALA A 143 -0.49 24.20 -9.55
C ALA A 143 0.26 24.93 -10.66
N TRP A 144 1.01 24.17 -11.45
CA TRP A 144 1.64 24.64 -12.67
C TRP A 144 1.37 23.62 -13.78
N ARG A 145 1.16 24.11 -15.00
CA ARG A 145 0.97 23.25 -16.18
C ARG A 145 1.86 23.75 -17.32
N PRO A 146 2.34 22.84 -18.18
CA PRO A 146 3.06 23.24 -19.39
C PRO A 146 2.12 24.00 -20.34
N ASP A 147 2.61 25.10 -20.89
CA ASP A 147 1.85 25.98 -21.79
C ASP A 147 2.23 25.78 -23.25
N SER A 148 3.53 25.67 -23.56
CA SER A 148 4.02 25.51 -24.94
C SER A 148 3.98 24.05 -25.43
N ASP A 149 3.94 23.86 -26.75
CA ASP A 149 3.98 22.52 -27.36
C ASP A 149 5.32 21.81 -27.10
N GLU A 150 6.41 22.56 -26.97
CA GLU A 150 7.72 22.05 -26.56
C GLU A 150 7.71 21.52 -25.12
N GLN A 151 6.97 22.17 -24.22
CA GLN A 151 6.78 21.71 -22.86
C GLN A 151 5.84 20.50 -22.79
N LYS A 152 4.88 20.38 -23.71
CA LYS A 152 3.94 19.23 -23.77
C LYS A 152 4.52 18.01 -24.51
N SER A 153 5.57 18.19 -25.30
CA SER A 153 6.21 17.14 -26.11
C SER A 153 7.44 16.52 -25.43
N GLY A 154 7.89 15.37 -25.94
CA GLY A 154 9.03 14.63 -25.39
C GLY A 154 8.66 13.53 -24.39
N LYS A 155 9.68 12.77 -23.95
CA LYS A 155 9.51 11.61 -23.06
C LYS A 155 9.47 12.00 -21.58
N PHE A 156 10.35 12.91 -21.15
CA PHE A 156 10.46 13.40 -19.79
C PHE A 156 10.90 14.87 -19.79
N LYS A 157 10.34 15.66 -18.88
CA LYS A 157 10.70 17.07 -18.67
C LYS A 157 10.96 17.30 -17.18
N ARG A 158 12.08 17.96 -16.87
CA ARG A 158 12.45 18.28 -15.49
C ARG A 158 11.66 19.50 -15.00
N ILE A 159 11.24 19.47 -13.74
CA ILE A 159 10.68 20.63 -13.04
C ILE A 159 11.69 21.05 -11.98
N GLU A 160 11.96 22.36 -11.91
CA GLU A 160 12.77 22.97 -10.87
C GLU A 160 12.01 24.17 -10.30
N VAL A 161 12.03 24.30 -8.98
CA VAL A 161 11.37 25.39 -8.26
C VAL A 161 12.33 25.91 -7.21
N SER A 162 12.52 27.22 -7.18
CA SER A 162 13.32 27.94 -6.20
C SER A 162 12.49 29.05 -5.55
N ILE A 163 12.87 29.45 -4.34
CA ILE A 163 12.23 30.55 -3.63
C ILE A 163 13.06 31.82 -3.85
N ALA A 164 12.46 32.82 -4.49
CA ALA A 164 13.13 34.09 -4.77
C ALA A 164 13.66 34.73 -3.47
N GLY A 165 14.94 35.10 -3.46
CA GLY A 165 15.60 35.72 -2.31
C GLY A 165 15.88 34.80 -1.12
N ARG A 166 15.60 33.48 -1.22
CA ARG A 166 15.81 32.50 -0.13
C ARG A 166 16.60 31.27 -0.62
N PRO A 167 17.89 31.42 -0.94
CA PRO A 167 18.74 30.30 -1.38
C PRO A 167 19.01 29.28 -0.27
N ASP A 168 18.75 29.64 0.99
CA ASP A 168 18.85 28.78 2.17
C ASP A 168 17.74 27.71 2.24
N LEU A 169 16.64 27.91 1.52
CA LEU A 169 15.49 27.00 1.54
C LEU A 169 15.54 26.01 0.37
N THR A 170 15.19 24.75 0.65
CA THR A 170 15.08 23.70 -0.37
C THR A 170 13.62 23.36 -0.62
N VAL A 171 13.17 23.47 -1.87
CA VAL A 171 11.83 23.05 -2.28
C VAL A 171 11.82 21.54 -2.55
N ARG A 172 10.88 20.83 -1.92
CA ARG A 172 10.65 19.41 -2.17
C ARG A 172 9.47 19.20 -3.11
N LEU A 173 9.76 18.78 -4.33
CA LEU A 173 8.76 18.46 -5.34
C LEU A 173 9.20 17.24 -6.17
N ARG A 174 8.27 16.68 -6.96
CA ARG A 174 8.61 15.71 -7.99
C ARG A 174 9.55 16.34 -9.02
N ASN A 175 10.58 15.62 -9.46
CA ASN A 175 11.64 16.17 -10.33
C ASN A 175 11.19 16.39 -11.78
N GLY A 176 9.98 16.02 -12.17
CA GLY A 176 9.55 16.13 -13.57
C GLY A 176 8.16 15.62 -13.85
N TYR A 177 7.83 15.58 -15.15
CA TYR A 177 6.62 14.98 -15.69
C TYR A 177 6.90 14.27 -17.01
N PHE A 178 6.03 13.32 -17.33
CA PHE A 178 6.02 12.55 -18.57
C PHE A 178 4.83 12.95 -19.44
N LYS A 179 4.82 12.57 -20.72
CA LYS A 179 3.70 12.85 -21.64
C LYS A 179 2.37 12.36 -21.04
N ASN A 180 1.32 13.17 -21.18
CA ASN A 180 -0.01 12.88 -20.65
C ASN A 180 -0.69 11.70 -21.37
N THR A 181 -0.37 10.47 -20.97
CA THR A 181 -1.21 9.29 -21.19
C THR A 181 -1.99 9.02 -19.91
N PRO A 182 -3.30 8.69 -19.94
CA PRO A 182 -4.04 8.35 -18.72
C PRO A 182 -3.31 7.28 -17.89
N LEU A 183 -3.32 7.44 -16.56
CA LEU A 183 -2.73 6.44 -15.68
C LEU A 183 -3.58 5.17 -15.76
N GLN A 184 -3.12 4.18 -16.52
CA GLN A 184 -3.82 2.90 -16.58
C GLN A 184 -3.65 2.20 -15.23
N LEU A 185 -4.77 1.90 -14.56
CA LEU A 185 -4.78 0.95 -13.46
C LEU A 185 -4.36 -0.42 -14.01
N LEU A 186 -3.53 -1.15 -13.26
CA LEU A 186 -3.20 -2.53 -13.61
C LEU A 186 -4.44 -3.39 -13.37
N THR A 187 -5.36 -3.39 -14.32
CA THR A 187 -6.52 -4.29 -14.29
C THR A 187 -6.10 -5.62 -14.88
N SER A 188 -6.08 -6.68 -14.07
CA SER A 188 -6.08 -8.04 -14.59
C SER A 188 -7.32 -8.20 -15.48
N LYS A 189 -7.15 -8.55 -16.75
CA LYS A 189 -8.27 -8.91 -17.64
C LYS A 189 -8.98 -10.12 -17.04
N LYS A 190 -10.00 -9.91 -16.21
CA LYS A 190 -10.84 -10.99 -15.68
C LYS A 190 -11.68 -11.55 -16.83
N LYS A 191 -11.62 -12.86 -17.01
CA LYS A 191 -12.59 -13.59 -17.84
C LYS A 191 -13.94 -13.46 -17.15
N LYS A 192 -14.97 -13.07 -17.88
CA LYS A 192 -16.32 -12.90 -17.32
C LYS A 192 -16.83 -14.27 -16.87
N GLU A 193 -16.99 -14.48 -15.57
CA GLU A 193 -17.57 -15.72 -15.02
C GLU A 193 -19.06 -15.77 -15.40
N LYS A 194 -19.52 -16.95 -15.86
CA LYS A 194 -20.89 -17.15 -16.32
C LYS A 194 -21.82 -17.58 -15.18
N ASP A 195 -21.26 -18.20 -14.15
CA ASP A 195 -21.98 -18.56 -12.93
C ASP A 195 -22.14 -17.32 -12.02
N PRO A 196 -23.37 -16.87 -11.74
CA PRO A 196 -23.61 -15.66 -10.95
C PRO A 196 -23.16 -15.79 -9.49
N GLU A 197 -23.11 -16.99 -8.91
CA GLU A 197 -22.66 -17.19 -7.53
C GLU A 197 -21.13 -17.06 -7.45
N LYS A 198 -20.42 -17.79 -8.32
CA LYS A 198 -18.96 -17.67 -8.44
C LYS A 198 -18.50 -16.28 -8.83
N ALA A 199 -19.23 -15.61 -9.73
CA ALA A 199 -18.93 -14.23 -10.09
C ALA A 199 -18.97 -13.30 -8.87
N ARG A 200 -19.92 -13.51 -7.94
CA ARG A 200 -20.00 -12.72 -6.69
C ARG A 200 -18.89 -13.07 -5.72
N GLU A 201 -18.58 -14.35 -5.56
CA GLU A 201 -17.44 -14.79 -4.73
C GLU A 201 -16.11 -14.21 -5.26
N ASP A 202 -15.91 -14.24 -6.58
CA ASP A 202 -14.75 -13.66 -7.24
C ASP A 202 -14.68 -12.14 -7.07
N ASP A 203 -15.83 -11.46 -7.08
CA ASP A 203 -15.93 -10.02 -6.84
C ASP A 203 -15.60 -9.71 -5.37
N LEU A 204 -16.18 -10.45 -4.41
CA LEU A 204 -15.85 -10.31 -2.98
C LEU A 204 -14.37 -10.58 -2.71
N ARG A 205 -13.81 -11.63 -3.31
CA ARG A 205 -12.41 -11.97 -3.19
C ARG A 205 -11.51 -10.84 -3.73
N ALA A 206 -11.89 -10.23 -4.85
CA ALA A 206 -11.16 -9.07 -5.38
C ALA A 206 -11.20 -7.87 -4.43
N VAL A 207 -12.30 -7.66 -3.70
CA VAL A 207 -12.42 -6.62 -2.66
C VAL A 207 -11.54 -6.95 -1.46
N ILE A 208 -11.53 -8.20 -0.99
CA ILE A 208 -10.72 -8.69 0.15
C ILE A 208 -9.22 -8.60 -0.17
N ASP A 209 -8.81 -8.98 -1.37
CA ASP A 209 -7.41 -9.01 -1.80
C ASP A 209 -6.91 -7.61 -2.20
N SER A 210 -7.80 -6.62 -2.30
CA SER A 210 -7.43 -5.24 -2.61
C SER A 210 -6.46 -4.69 -1.56
N THR A 211 -5.36 -4.09 -2.05
CA THR A 211 -4.37 -3.43 -1.19
C THR A 211 -4.89 -2.09 -0.66
N LEU A 212 -5.94 -1.54 -1.27
CA LEU A 212 -6.59 -0.31 -0.82
C LEU A 212 -7.92 -0.59 -0.13
N PRO A 213 -8.17 0.07 1.02
CA PRO A 213 -9.50 0.06 1.63
C PRO A 213 -10.56 0.57 0.65
N GLN A 214 -11.58 -0.24 0.41
CA GLN A 214 -12.78 0.14 -0.32
C GLN A 214 -13.74 0.82 0.66
N ARG A 215 -14.15 2.06 0.39
CA ARG A 215 -14.88 2.90 1.35
C ARG A 215 -16.23 3.40 0.85
N GLU A 216 -16.75 2.84 -0.24
CA GLU A 216 -18.11 3.16 -0.70
C GLU A 216 -19.16 2.69 0.32
N ILE A 217 -18.84 1.60 1.04
CA ILE A 217 -19.50 1.21 2.28
C ILE A 217 -18.52 1.42 3.44
N PRO A 218 -18.66 2.50 4.24
CA PRO A 218 -17.83 2.71 5.43
C PRO A 218 -17.96 1.52 6.38
N THR A 219 -16.83 0.88 6.65
CA THR A 219 -16.75 -0.41 7.34
C THR A 219 -15.73 -0.32 8.47
N ASN A 220 -16.15 -0.73 9.66
CA ASN A 220 -15.28 -0.91 10.81
C ASN A 220 -15.15 -2.40 11.12
N LEU A 221 -13.92 -2.83 11.35
CA LEU A 221 -13.58 -4.20 11.74
C LEU A 221 -13.01 -4.16 13.15
N ALA A 222 -13.57 -4.96 14.04
CA ALA A 222 -13.03 -5.18 15.38
C ALA A 222 -12.67 -6.66 15.53
N VAL A 223 -11.49 -6.93 16.08
CA VAL A 223 -11.00 -8.29 16.34
C VAL A 223 -10.70 -8.43 17.82
N SER A 224 -11.16 -9.53 18.43
CA SER A 224 -10.90 -9.84 19.83
C SER A 224 -10.53 -11.31 19.98
N VAL A 225 -9.55 -11.61 20.83
CA VAL A 225 -9.13 -12.98 21.12
C VAL A 225 -9.52 -13.31 22.55
N VAL A 226 -10.35 -14.33 22.73
CA VAL A 226 -10.85 -14.76 24.04
C VAL A 226 -10.37 -16.18 24.34
N PRO A 227 -9.73 -16.42 25.50
CA PRO A 227 -9.44 -17.79 25.94
C PRO A 227 -10.73 -18.49 26.33
N VAL A 228 -10.91 -19.71 25.83
CA VAL A 228 -12.06 -20.57 26.14
C VAL A 228 -11.52 -21.94 26.57
N PRO A 229 -11.23 -22.12 27.86
CA PRO A 229 -10.82 -23.40 28.40
C PRO A 229 -11.94 -24.46 28.27
N PRO A 230 -11.62 -25.74 27.96
CA PRO A 230 -10.30 -26.30 27.64
C PRO A 230 -9.94 -26.23 26.13
N ILE A 231 -10.78 -25.62 25.29
CA ILE A 231 -10.73 -25.71 23.82
C ILE A 231 -9.53 -24.96 23.23
N GLY A 232 -9.19 -23.78 23.75
CA GLY A 232 -8.10 -22.96 23.25
C GLY A 232 -8.45 -21.48 23.23
N ARG A 233 -7.92 -20.72 22.26
CA ARG A 233 -8.26 -19.31 22.04
C ARG A 233 -9.16 -19.15 20.83
N ARG A 234 -10.23 -18.37 20.99
CA ARG A 234 -11.19 -18.04 19.95
C ARG A 234 -10.95 -16.61 19.47
N LEU A 235 -10.67 -16.45 18.19
CA LEU A 235 -10.71 -15.17 17.51
C LEU A 235 -12.18 -14.87 17.17
N THR A 236 -12.69 -13.74 17.64
CA THR A 236 -13.99 -13.20 17.26
C THR A 236 -13.77 -11.94 16.42
N THR A 237 -14.30 -11.95 15.21
CA THR A 237 -14.31 -10.85 14.26
C THR A 237 -15.68 -10.22 14.24
N SER A 238 -15.79 -8.93 14.52
CA SER A 238 -17.04 -8.16 14.50
C SER A 238 -17.00 -7.09 13.41
N ILE A 239 -18.03 -7.07 12.56
CA ILE A 239 -18.12 -6.17 11.41
C ILE A 239 -19.23 -5.16 11.66
N GLN A 240 -18.90 -3.88 11.60
CA GLN A 240 -19.83 -2.76 11.69
C GLN A 240 -19.80 -1.99 10.38
N ILE A 241 -20.95 -1.51 9.93
CA ILE A 241 -21.06 -0.70 8.70
C ILE A 241 -21.94 0.52 8.92
N ASN A 242 -21.69 1.57 8.16
CA ASN A 242 -22.68 2.62 7.97
C ASN A 242 -23.79 2.08 7.05
N ARG A 243 -25.02 1.99 7.56
CA ARG A 243 -26.17 1.44 6.83
C ARG A 243 -26.83 2.47 5.90
N ASP A 244 -26.60 3.76 6.10
CA ASP A 244 -27.26 4.85 5.36
C ASP A 244 -26.82 4.90 3.89
N VAL A 245 -25.67 4.28 3.59
CA VAL A 245 -25.16 4.14 2.23
C VAL A 245 -25.66 2.88 1.52
N LEU A 246 -26.49 2.04 2.14
CA LEU A 246 -27.02 0.83 1.48
C LEU A 246 -28.24 1.14 0.60
N THR A 247 -28.53 0.25 -0.35
CA THR A 247 -29.64 0.40 -1.31
C THR A 247 -30.85 -0.44 -0.93
N PHE A 248 -31.77 0.14 -0.14
CA PHE A 248 -32.93 -0.56 0.40
C PHE A 248 -34.07 -0.77 -0.60
N SER A 249 -34.66 -1.96 -0.58
CA SER A 249 -35.87 -2.36 -1.34
C SER A 249 -36.98 -2.67 -0.38
N SER A 250 -38.21 -2.50 -0.84
CA SER A 250 -39.35 -3.10 -0.14
C SER A 250 -39.37 -4.61 -0.41
N ASP A 251 -39.30 -5.41 0.66
CA ASP A 251 -39.52 -6.86 0.69
C ASP A 251 -40.56 -7.12 1.78
N ASP A 252 -41.74 -7.61 1.40
CA ASP A 252 -42.87 -7.83 2.30
C ASP A 252 -43.23 -6.62 3.19
N GLY A 253 -43.28 -5.43 2.58
CA GLY A 253 -43.58 -4.16 3.26
C GLY A 253 -42.46 -3.63 4.19
N LYS A 254 -41.33 -4.34 4.32
CA LYS A 254 -40.15 -3.90 5.08
C LYS A 254 -39.04 -3.45 4.14
N GLN A 255 -38.32 -2.40 4.52
CA GLN A 255 -37.12 -2.01 3.80
C GLN A 255 -35.96 -2.93 4.15
N VAL A 256 -35.35 -3.55 3.15
CA VAL A 256 -34.21 -4.46 3.30
C VAL A 256 -33.15 -4.19 2.24
N ALA A 257 -31.88 -4.32 2.61
CA ALA A 257 -30.74 -4.35 1.71
C ALA A 257 -30.07 -5.73 1.81
N ASP A 258 -29.77 -6.33 0.66
CA ASP A 258 -29.00 -7.57 0.58
C ASP A 258 -27.51 -7.24 0.51
N LEU A 259 -26.75 -7.80 1.44
CA LEU A 259 -25.33 -7.54 1.60
C LEU A 259 -24.58 -8.87 1.57
N ASP A 260 -23.71 -9.03 0.57
CA ASP A 260 -22.77 -10.14 0.55
C ASP A 260 -21.52 -9.72 1.36
N VAL A 261 -21.08 -10.59 2.27
CA VAL A 261 -19.94 -10.36 3.18
C VAL A 261 -18.99 -11.54 3.07
N GLY A 262 -17.70 -11.26 2.92
CA GLY A 262 -16.66 -12.28 2.96
C GLY A 262 -15.48 -11.83 3.81
N GLY A 263 -14.74 -12.80 4.32
CA GLY A 263 -13.49 -12.51 5.00
C GLY A 263 -12.50 -13.66 4.94
N ILE A 264 -11.22 -13.32 4.98
CA ILE A 264 -10.10 -14.27 5.02
C ILE A 264 -9.17 -13.86 6.16
N VAL A 265 -8.80 -14.84 6.97
CA VAL A 265 -7.75 -14.69 7.98
C VAL A 265 -6.47 -15.26 7.39
N TYR A 266 -5.49 -14.39 7.15
CA TYR A 266 -4.18 -14.75 6.62
C TYR A 266 -3.18 -14.94 7.77
N ASP A 267 -2.32 -15.95 7.69
CA ASP A 267 -1.15 -16.07 8.56
C ASP A 267 -0.05 -15.06 8.18
N ASP A 268 1.05 -15.05 8.94
CA ASP A 268 2.23 -14.19 8.72
C ASP A 268 2.97 -14.46 7.40
N LYS A 269 2.66 -15.57 6.72
CA LYS A 269 3.17 -15.95 5.40
C LYS A 269 2.19 -15.62 4.28
N GLY A 270 1.05 -14.98 4.60
CA GLY A 270 0.00 -14.66 3.64
C GLY A 270 -0.82 -15.86 3.17
N LYS A 271 -0.78 -16.99 3.89
CA LYS A 271 -1.62 -18.16 3.59
C LYS A 271 -2.97 -18.03 4.30
N PRO A 272 -4.10 -18.35 3.63
CA PRO A 272 -5.40 -18.40 4.28
C PRO A 272 -5.41 -19.47 5.38
N ALA A 273 -5.63 -19.06 6.63
CA ALA A 273 -5.83 -19.92 7.78
C ALA A 273 -7.31 -20.22 8.05
N ASN A 274 -8.20 -19.26 7.73
CA ASN A 274 -9.64 -19.44 7.79
C ASN A 274 -10.35 -18.45 6.85
N SER A 275 -11.58 -18.73 6.46
CA SER A 275 -12.39 -17.82 5.65
C SER A 275 -13.88 -18.02 5.89
N PHE A 276 -14.67 -17.00 5.59
CA PHE A 276 -16.12 -17.07 5.60
C PHE A 276 -16.72 -16.29 4.44
N VAL A 277 -17.91 -16.71 4.04
CA VAL A 277 -18.79 -15.98 3.13
C VAL A 277 -20.20 -16.07 3.71
N ALA A 278 -20.91 -14.95 3.75
CA ALA A 278 -22.26 -14.85 4.27
C ALA A 278 -23.08 -13.87 3.43
N ARG A 279 -24.38 -14.11 3.37
CA ARG A 279 -25.36 -13.16 2.82
C ARG A 279 -26.25 -12.67 3.95
N LEU A 280 -26.37 -11.36 4.07
CA LEU A 280 -27.09 -10.72 5.16
C LEU A 280 -28.23 -9.88 4.60
N LYS A 281 -29.39 -9.98 5.25
CA LYS A 281 -30.47 -9.00 5.11
C LYS A 281 -30.25 -7.90 6.15
N VAL A 282 -29.93 -6.71 5.70
CA VAL A 282 -29.70 -5.53 6.55
C VAL A 282 -30.92 -4.62 6.48
N TYR A 283 -31.41 -4.20 7.64
CA TYR A 283 -32.56 -3.29 7.77
C TYR A 283 -32.08 -1.86 8.09
N PRO A 284 -32.80 -0.82 7.62
CA PRO A 284 -32.47 0.56 7.93
C PRO A 284 -32.62 0.82 9.43
N ARG A 285 -31.96 1.88 9.92
CA ARG A 285 -32.17 2.32 11.29
C ARG A 285 -33.58 2.88 11.45
N THR A 286 -34.33 2.38 12.43
CA THR A 286 -35.58 3.01 12.86
C THR A 286 -35.24 4.22 13.74
N MET A 287 -35.88 5.37 13.48
CA MET A 287 -35.65 6.61 14.24
C MET A 287 -35.93 6.46 15.75
N ASP A 288 -36.79 5.52 16.15
CA ASP A 288 -37.14 5.26 17.57
C ASP A 288 -36.05 4.49 18.35
N SER A 289 -35.01 3.99 17.68
CA SER A 289 -33.93 3.24 18.33
C SER A 289 -32.86 4.14 18.97
N SER A 290 -33.28 5.09 19.81
CA SER A 290 -32.39 5.89 20.67
C SER A 290 -31.55 5.05 21.67
N GLN A 291 -31.78 3.74 21.71
CA GLN A 291 -31.04 2.77 22.54
C GLN A 291 -30.17 1.76 21.76
N SER A 292 -30.29 1.64 20.43
CA SER A 292 -29.32 0.81 19.68
C SER A 292 -28.06 1.65 19.50
N LYS A 293 -27.03 1.31 20.28
CA LYS A 293 -25.71 1.94 20.18
C LYS A 293 -25.33 1.99 18.70
N SER A 294 -24.82 3.12 18.25
CA SER A 294 -24.55 3.40 16.84
C SER A 294 -23.56 2.43 16.15
N ASN A 295 -23.07 1.40 16.86
CA ASN A 295 -22.00 0.50 16.48
C ASN A 295 -22.35 -0.99 16.71
N ASP A 296 -23.62 -1.43 16.75
CA ASP A 296 -23.89 -2.88 16.82
C ASP A 296 -23.36 -3.57 15.54
N PRO A 297 -22.59 -4.67 15.66
CA PRO A 297 -22.05 -5.37 14.50
C PRO A 297 -23.17 -5.98 13.67
N VAL A 298 -23.08 -5.87 12.35
CA VAL A 298 -24.00 -6.52 11.40
C VAL A 298 -23.67 -7.99 11.21
N TYR A 299 -22.44 -8.40 11.53
CA TYR A 299 -21.97 -9.77 11.42
C TYR A 299 -20.86 -10.06 12.42
N SER A 300 -20.78 -11.30 12.86
CA SER A 300 -19.67 -11.79 13.66
C SER A 300 -19.23 -13.18 13.19
N PHE A 301 -17.92 -13.39 13.16
CA PHE A 301 -17.30 -14.64 12.76
C PHE A 301 -16.31 -15.10 13.82
N ASP A 302 -16.40 -16.37 14.20
CA ASP A 302 -15.50 -16.99 15.16
C ASP A 302 -14.58 -18.00 14.47
N ALA A 303 -13.29 -17.97 14.83
CA ALA A 303 -12.31 -18.95 14.39
C ALA A 303 -11.42 -19.41 15.54
N TRP A 304 -11.08 -20.70 15.54
CA TRP A 304 -10.07 -21.28 16.42
C TRP A 304 -8.77 -21.39 15.64
N LEU A 305 -7.74 -20.70 16.11
CA LEU A 305 -6.44 -20.61 15.44
C LEU A 305 -5.32 -20.88 16.45
N PRO A 306 -4.22 -21.51 16.02
CA PRO A 306 -3.06 -21.68 16.88
C PRO A 306 -2.41 -20.31 17.21
N PRO A 307 -1.50 -20.24 18.19
CA PRO A 307 -0.73 -19.04 18.45
C PRO A 307 0.03 -18.57 17.21
N GLY A 308 0.02 -17.26 16.96
CA GLY A 308 0.60 -16.67 15.76
C GLY A 308 0.14 -15.24 15.50
N LEU A 309 0.76 -14.60 14.51
CA LEU A 309 0.34 -13.31 13.98
C LEU A 309 -0.56 -13.54 12.76
N TYR A 310 -1.73 -12.90 12.76
CA TYR A 310 -2.71 -13.03 11.69
C TYR A 310 -3.19 -11.67 11.20
N GLN A 311 -3.59 -11.61 9.94
CA GLN A 311 -4.29 -10.48 9.35
C GLN A 311 -5.70 -10.90 8.95
N VAL A 312 -6.71 -10.27 9.54
CA VAL A 312 -8.11 -10.44 9.14
C VAL A 312 -8.40 -9.41 8.05
N ARG A 313 -8.86 -9.86 6.88
CA ARG A 313 -9.33 -8.99 5.80
C ARG A 313 -10.78 -9.32 5.48
N ILE A 314 -11.61 -8.29 5.35
CA ILE A 314 -13.03 -8.44 5.01
C ILE A 314 -13.39 -7.61 3.77
N GLY A 315 -14.39 -8.09 3.04
CA GLY A 315 -15.00 -7.42 1.90
C GLY A 315 -16.51 -7.49 2.01
N LEU A 316 -17.17 -6.41 1.57
CA LEU A 316 -18.61 -6.25 1.57
C LEU A 316 -19.06 -5.79 0.20
N ARG A 317 -20.23 -6.23 -0.24
CA ARG A 317 -20.88 -5.77 -1.46
C ARG A 317 -22.38 -5.63 -1.25
N ASP A 318 -22.91 -4.43 -1.49
CA ASP A 318 -24.35 -4.22 -1.65
C ASP A 318 -24.79 -4.86 -2.98
N SER A 319 -25.60 -5.91 -2.92
CA SER A 319 -25.96 -6.70 -4.10
C SER A 319 -26.74 -5.89 -5.15
N ARG A 320 -27.40 -4.78 -4.77
CA ARG A 320 -28.15 -3.95 -5.72
C ARG A 320 -27.37 -2.78 -6.29
N SER A 321 -26.67 -1.99 -5.47
CA SER A 321 -25.87 -0.89 -6.03
C SER A 321 -24.53 -1.34 -6.58
N GLY A 322 -24.05 -2.51 -6.19
CA GLY A 322 -22.69 -2.96 -6.47
C GLY A 322 -21.62 -2.22 -5.65
N ARG A 323 -22.01 -1.31 -4.74
CA ARG A 323 -21.08 -0.61 -3.86
C ARG A 323 -20.32 -1.57 -2.98
N VAL A 324 -19.05 -1.28 -2.74
CA VAL A 324 -18.15 -2.16 -1.99
C VAL A 324 -17.53 -1.50 -0.76
N GLY A 325 -17.31 -2.30 0.27
CA GLY A 325 -16.60 -1.92 1.49
C GLY A 325 -15.49 -2.93 1.80
N SER A 326 -14.40 -2.49 2.41
CA SER A 326 -13.40 -3.39 2.97
C SER A 326 -12.76 -2.83 4.23
N ALA A 327 -12.28 -3.73 5.08
CA ALA A 327 -11.50 -3.39 6.26
C ALA A 327 -10.49 -4.52 6.54
N MET A 328 -9.41 -4.18 7.23
CA MET A 328 -8.42 -5.15 7.65
C MET A 328 -7.87 -4.80 9.03
N GLU A 329 -7.54 -5.81 9.81
CA GLU A 329 -6.96 -5.67 11.13
C GLU A 329 -5.90 -6.75 11.37
N TRP A 330 -4.85 -6.39 12.12
CA TRP A 330 -3.84 -7.35 12.57
C TRP A 330 -4.18 -7.82 13.98
N VAL A 331 -3.95 -9.10 14.25
CA VAL A 331 -4.20 -9.70 15.56
C VAL A 331 -3.11 -10.70 15.90
N GLN A 332 -2.59 -10.60 17.12
CA GLN A 332 -1.67 -11.58 17.67
C GLN A 332 -2.42 -12.51 18.63
N ILE A 333 -2.35 -13.80 18.37
CA ILE A 333 -2.85 -14.86 19.24
C ILE A 333 -1.64 -15.41 20.01
N GLN A 334 -1.65 -15.26 21.33
CA GLN A 334 -0.57 -15.73 22.21
C GLN A 334 -0.82 -17.12 22.77
#